data_AF-A0A7W0NSX4-F1
#
_entry.id   AF-A0A7W0NSX4-F1
#
_cell.length_a   1.000
_cell.length_b   1.000
_cell.length_c   1.000
_cell.angle_alpha   90.00
_cell.angle_beta   90.00
_cell.angle_gamma   90.00
#
_symmetry.space_group_name_H-M   'P 1'
#
loop_
_entity.id
_entity.type
_entity.pdbx_description
1 polymer ?
#
loop_
_entity_poly.entity_id
_entity_poly.type
_entity_poly.pdbx_seq_one_letter_code
_entity_poly.pdbx_strand_id
1 'polypeptide(L)'
;AEKEFKRAIEIDPSNSYAHQLYSYYLTAMARFEESHAQMNLAHELDPLSVEKVSGIGEVHFFQRRYDDAVAQYLKALEMDKDVGFVHWAIGNVYLQQGKIDEAIAQYERSIPLSGNSPDESASLANAHAKAGRKDEARRILSDMKERAKRQHISPCVFAMVHAGLGEKDEAFEWLEKAYGSRDFILTLLQVEPMFDPLRDDPRYADLMRRVAFPR
;
A
#
# COMPACT_ATOMS: atom_id res chain seq x y z
N ALA A 1 -13.43 15.26 -4.31
CA ALA A 1 -11.99 15.25 -3.97
C ALA A 1 -11.17 15.98 -5.05
N GLU A 2 -11.19 15.55 -6.32
CA GLU A 2 -10.37 16.15 -7.38
C GLU A 2 -10.45 17.68 -7.49
N LYS A 3 -11.66 18.25 -7.46
CA LYS A 3 -11.85 19.71 -7.51
C LYS A 3 -11.08 20.45 -6.41
N GLU A 4 -11.04 19.89 -5.20
CA GLU A 4 -10.37 20.52 -4.06
C GLU A 4 -8.85 20.40 -4.18
N PHE A 5 -8.32 19.29 -4.69
CA PHE A 5 -6.89 19.16 -5.00
C PHE A 5 -6.45 20.17 -6.06
N LYS A 6 -7.22 20.29 -7.15
CA LYS A 6 -6.97 21.31 -8.19
C LYS A 6 -7.04 22.71 -7.61
N ARG A 7 -8.02 22.99 -6.75
CA ARG A 7 -8.15 24.30 -6.09
C ARG A 7 -6.97 24.61 -5.19
N ALA A 8 -6.44 23.64 -4.45
CA ALA A 8 -5.25 23.83 -3.63
C ALA A 8 -4.03 24.19 -4.49
N ILE A 9 -3.84 23.50 -5.62
CA ILE A 9 -2.77 23.78 -6.58
C ILE A 9 -2.96 25.14 -7.27
N GLU A 10 -4.20 25.55 -7.58
CA GLU A 10 -4.47 26.88 -8.14
C GLU A 10 -4.13 28.01 -7.16
N ILE A 11 -4.35 27.80 -5.86
CA ILE A 11 -4.04 28.79 -4.81
C ILE A 11 -2.53 28.90 -4.63
N ASP A 12 -1.83 27.78 -4.61
CA ASP A 12 -0.37 27.74 -4.51
C ASP A 12 0.22 26.64 -5.42
N PRO A 13 0.65 27.00 -6.64
CA PRO A 13 1.26 26.06 -7.57
C PRO A 13 2.64 25.56 -7.14
N SER A 14 3.24 26.15 -6.11
CA SER A 14 4.55 25.75 -5.57
C SER A 14 4.44 24.78 -4.39
N ASN A 15 3.22 24.45 -3.98
CA ASN A 15 2.98 23.55 -2.86
C ASN A 15 3.24 22.09 -3.26
N SER A 16 4.45 21.60 -2.99
CA SER A 16 4.86 20.22 -3.28
C SER A 16 3.95 19.17 -2.63
N TYR A 17 3.34 19.48 -1.49
CA TYR A 17 2.43 18.57 -0.79
C TYR A 17 1.07 18.47 -1.48
N ALA A 18 0.53 19.58 -1.99
CA ALA A 18 -0.72 19.56 -2.75
C ALA A 18 -0.59 18.71 -4.03
N HIS A 19 0.54 18.83 -4.73
CA HIS A 19 0.86 18.00 -5.90
C HIS A 19 0.97 16.51 -5.54
N GLN A 20 1.64 16.16 -4.44
CA GLN A 20 1.74 14.78 -3.96
C GLN A 20 0.36 14.19 -3.63
N LEU A 21 -0.47 14.89 -2.86
CA LEU A 21 -1.80 14.40 -2.52
C LEU A 21 -2.69 14.22 -3.76
N TYR A 22 -2.57 15.12 -4.74
CA TYR A 22 -3.30 14.97 -5.98
C TYR A 22 -2.81 13.76 -6.79
N SER A 23 -1.50 13.50 -6.82
CA SER A 23 -0.93 12.29 -7.38
C SER A 23 -1.52 11.03 -6.74
N TYR A 24 -1.56 10.93 -5.40
CA TYR A 24 -2.15 9.76 -4.73
C TYR A 24 -3.63 9.56 -5.06
N TYR A 25 -4.39 10.64 -5.15
CA TYR A 25 -5.77 10.56 -5.65
C TYR A 25 -5.82 10.00 -7.08
N LEU A 26 -4.99 10.51 -7.99
CA LEU A 26 -4.94 10.04 -9.37
C LEU A 26 -4.52 8.56 -9.46
N THR A 27 -3.58 8.13 -8.62
CA THR A 27 -3.17 6.72 -8.49
C THR A 27 -4.34 5.85 -8.06
N ALA A 28 -5.11 6.24 -7.04
CA ALA A 28 -6.30 5.51 -6.60
C ALA A 28 -7.35 5.38 -7.73
N MET A 29 -7.44 6.37 -8.60
CA MET A 29 -8.31 6.37 -9.80
C MET A 29 -7.70 5.63 -11.00
N ALA A 30 -6.52 5.01 -10.86
CA ALA A 30 -5.72 4.40 -11.93
C ALA A 30 -5.33 5.34 -13.09
N ARG A 31 -5.29 6.67 -12.84
CA ARG A 31 -4.83 7.70 -13.78
C ARG A 31 -3.32 7.90 -13.65
N PHE A 32 -2.56 6.86 -13.98
CA PHE A 32 -1.13 6.76 -13.65
C PHE A 32 -0.27 7.82 -14.34
N GLU A 33 -0.53 8.16 -15.61
CA GLU A 33 0.27 9.17 -16.32
C GLU A 33 0.12 10.57 -15.70
N GLU A 34 -1.11 10.94 -15.34
CA GLU A 34 -1.36 12.20 -14.65
C GLU A 34 -0.78 12.16 -13.22
N SER A 35 -0.87 11.02 -12.55
CA SER A 35 -0.27 10.82 -11.23
C SER A 35 1.25 11.02 -11.27
N HIS A 36 1.93 10.43 -12.26
CA HIS A 36 3.38 10.60 -12.47
C HIS A 36 3.74 12.06 -12.70
N ALA A 37 3.00 12.77 -13.54
CA ALA A 37 3.25 14.19 -13.79
C ALA A 37 3.16 15.02 -12.49
N GLN A 38 2.14 14.77 -11.67
CA GLN A 38 1.97 15.48 -10.40
C GLN A 38 3.04 15.11 -9.36
N MET A 39 3.41 13.83 -9.25
CA MET A 39 4.46 13.40 -8.31
C MET A 39 5.86 13.90 -8.72
N ASN A 40 6.16 13.90 -10.02
CA ASN A 40 7.42 14.46 -10.52
C ASN A 40 7.51 15.96 -10.23
N LEU A 41 6.43 16.72 -10.44
CA LEU A 41 6.40 18.13 -10.07
C LEU A 41 6.55 18.31 -8.55
N ALA A 42 5.91 17.47 -7.73
CA ALA A 42 6.10 17.49 -6.28
C ALA A 42 7.57 17.25 -5.88
N HIS A 43 8.27 16.35 -6.58
CA HIS A 43 9.70 16.11 -6.39
C HIS A 43 10.57 17.27 -6.89
N GLU A 44 10.26 17.88 -8.04
CA GLU A 44 10.99 19.05 -8.55
C GLU A 44 10.91 20.25 -7.59
N LEU A 45 9.74 20.43 -6.94
CA LEU A 45 9.52 21.47 -5.94
C LEU A 45 10.21 21.18 -4.60
N ASP A 46 10.47 19.91 -4.28
CA ASP A 46 11.15 19.47 -3.05
C ASP A 46 12.10 18.26 -3.32
N PRO A 47 13.26 18.52 -3.96
CA PRO A 47 14.11 17.46 -4.49
C PRO A 47 14.89 16.69 -3.42
N LEU A 48 14.96 17.22 -2.20
CA LEU A 48 15.67 16.60 -1.07
C LEU A 48 14.76 15.73 -0.22
N SER A 49 13.48 15.64 -0.55
CA SER A 49 12.53 14.84 0.20
C SER A 49 12.51 13.38 -0.26
N VAL A 50 12.92 12.50 0.65
CA VAL A 50 12.82 11.04 0.54
C VAL A 50 11.38 10.61 0.23
N GLU A 51 10.39 11.31 0.82
CA GLU A 51 8.98 11.02 0.63
C GLU A 51 8.58 11.21 -0.84
N LYS A 52 9.05 12.27 -1.52
CA LYS A 52 8.65 12.54 -2.91
C LYS A 52 9.22 11.51 -3.88
N VAL A 53 10.51 11.17 -3.74
CA VAL A 53 11.13 10.13 -4.57
C VAL A 53 10.51 8.75 -4.31
N SER A 54 10.16 8.45 -3.04
CA SER A 54 9.42 7.23 -2.68
C SER A 54 8.01 7.23 -3.27
N GLY A 55 7.35 8.40 -3.31
CA GLY A 55 6.06 8.59 -3.95
C GLY A 55 6.08 8.24 -5.44
N ILE A 56 7.14 8.58 -6.18
CA ILE A 56 7.30 8.16 -7.59
C ILE A 56 7.35 6.62 -7.66
N GLY A 57 8.12 5.99 -6.76
CA GLY A 57 8.18 4.54 -6.64
C GLY A 57 6.80 3.91 -6.36
N GLU A 58 5.99 4.55 -5.53
CA GLU A 58 4.63 4.10 -5.20
C GLU A 58 3.69 4.18 -6.40
N VAL A 59 3.74 5.25 -7.20
CA VAL A 59 2.97 5.33 -8.46
C VAL A 59 3.38 4.19 -9.41
N HIS A 60 4.68 3.91 -9.54
CA HIS A 60 5.17 2.78 -10.33
C HIS A 60 4.66 1.43 -9.80
N PHE A 61 4.68 1.22 -8.49
CA PHE A 61 4.19 -0.01 -7.85
C PHE A 61 2.72 -0.26 -8.17
N PHE A 62 1.86 0.74 -8.01
CA PHE A 62 0.44 0.62 -8.33
C PHE A 62 0.19 0.47 -9.83
N GLN A 63 1.04 1.05 -10.69
CA GLN A 63 1.04 0.82 -12.15
C GLN A 63 1.61 -0.56 -12.55
N ARG A 64 2.02 -1.40 -11.60
CA ARG A 64 2.66 -2.72 -11.83
C ARG A 64 4.03 -2.64 -12.51
N ARG A 65 4.68 -1.47 -12.52
CA ARG A 65 6.04 -1.27 -13.01
C ARG A 65 7.05 -1.50 -11.90
N TYR A 66 7.21 -2.77 -11.53
CA TYR A 66 7.97 -3.15 -10.33
C TYR A 66 9.46 -2.82 -10.38
N ASP A 67 10.12 -2.97 -11.53
CA ASP A 67 11.54 -2.63 -11.65
C ASP A 67 11.77 -1.11 -11.52
N ASP A 68 10.89 -0.31 -12.12
CA ASP A 68 10.91 1.15 -11.97
C ASP A 68 10.65 1.56 -10.51
N ALA A 69 9.71 0.89 -9.82
CA ALA A 69 9.40 1.15 -8.42
C ALA A 69 10.62 0.91 -7.52
N VAL A 70 11.29 -0.24 -7.65
CA VAL A 70 12.51 -0.56 -6.90
C VAL A 70 13.61 0.46 -7.18
N ALA A 71 13.79 0.88 -8.45
CA ALA A 71 14.80 1.87 -8.78
C ALA A 71 14.60 3.20 -8.04
N GLN A 72 13.36 3.67 -7.88
CA GLN A 72 13.10 4.89 -7.11
C GLN A 72 13.24 4.68 -5.60
N TYR A 73 12.79 3.55 -5.07
CA TYR A 73 12.99 3.24 -3.65
C TYR A 73 14.47 3.09 -3.28
N LEU A 74 15.30 2.55 -4.16
CA LEU A 74 16.74 2.49 -3.94
C LEU A 74 17.37 3.89 -3.90
N LYS A 75 16.96 4.82 -4.76
CA LYS A 75 17.38 6.23 -4.66
C LYS A 75 16.94 6.87 -3.34
N ALA A 76 15.74 6.54 -2.86
CA ALA A 76 15.27 7.00 -1.56
C ALA A 76 16.20 6.50 -0.42
N LEU A 77 16.66 5.24 -0.49
CA LEU A 77 17.61 4.68 0.46
C LEU A 77 19.05 5.22 0.32
N GLU A 78 19.44 5.71 -0.85
CA GLU A 78 20.70 6.45 -1.04
C GLU A 78 20.66 7.81 -0.31
N MET A 79 19.49 8.43 -0.21
CA MET A 79 19.28 9.69 0.51
C MET A 79 19.19 9.47 2.02
N ASP A 80 18.41 8.49 2.45
CA ASP A 80 18.31 8.06 3.85
C ASP A 80 18.09 6.54 3.93
N LYS A 81 19.09 5.85 4.48
CA LYS A 81 19.15 4.39 4.53
C LYS A 81 18.26 3.77 5.60
N ASP A 82 17.78 4.53 6.60
CA ASP A 82 17.10 4.00 7.79
C ASP A 82 15.58 4.29 7.76
N VAL A 83 15.02 4.47 6.57
CA VAL A 83 13.60 4.80 6.35
C VAL A 83 12.77 3.51 6.27
N GLY A 84 12.15 3.14 7.39
CA GLY A 84 11.37 1.89 7.51
C GLY A 84 10.35 1.68 6.39
N PHE A 85 9.52 2.68 6.10
CA PHE A 85 8.52 2.61 5.03
C PHE A 85 9.12 2.24 3.65
N VAL A 86 10.34 2.69 3.32
CA VAL A 86 10.97 2.38 2.04
C VAL A 86 11.38 0.91 1.98
N HIS A 87 11.90 0.34 3.08
CA HIS A 87 12.13 -1.10 3.18
C HIS A 87 10.82 -1.89 3.01
N TRP A 88 9.74 -1.47 3.67
CA TRP A 88 8.43 -2.09 3.50
C TRP A 88 7.94 -2.04 2.04
N ALA A 89 8.09 -0.90 1.38
CA ALA A 89 7.67 -0.72 -0.01
C ALA A 89 8.49 -1.60 -0.98
N ILE A 90 9.80 -1.72 -0.80
CA ILE A 90 10.64 -2.67 -1.57
C ILE A 90 10.18 -4.11 -1.30
N GLY A 91 9.88 -4.44 -0.04
CA GLY A 91 9.32 -5.74 0.33
C GLY A 91 8.03 -6.06 -0.43
N ASN A 92 7.11 -5.09 -0.53
CA ASN A 92 5.88 -5.22 -1.31
C ASN A 92 6.18 -5.47 -2.80
N VAL A 93 7.15 -4.75 -3.37
CA VAL A 93 7.54 -4.98 -4.77
C VAL A 93 8.09 -6.40 -4.96
N TYR A 94 9.04 -6.83 -4.13
CA TYR A 94 9.63 -8.17 -4.21
C TYR A 94 8.59 -9.27 -4.03
N LEU A 95 7.61 -9.06 -3.14
CA LEU A 95 6.52 -10.00 -2.96
C LEU A 95 5.70 -10.17 -4.22
N GLN A 96 5.41 -9.08 -4.95
CA GLN A 96 4.70 -9.13 -6.22
C GLN A 96 5.53 -9.74 -7.35
N GLN A 97 6.86 -9.58 -7.31
CA GLN A 97 7.78 -10.25 -8.24
C GLN A 97 8.00 -11.74 -7.91
N GLY A 98 7.43 -12.26 -6.82
CA GLY A 98 7.66 -13.64 -6.37
C GLY A 98 9.01 -13.88 -5.69
N LYS A 99 9.77 -12.81 -5.41
CA LYS A 99 11.04 -12.83 -4.65
C LYS A 99 10.76 -12.86 -3.16
N ILE A 100 10.19 -13.98 -2.70
CA ILE A 100 9.52 -14.08 -1.40
C ILE A 100 10.51 -13.94 -0.23
N ASP A 101 11.70 -14.55 -0.32
CA ASP A 101 12.68 -14.49 0.76
C ASP A 101 13.32 -13.09 0.84
N GLU A 102 13.55 -12.43 -0.29
CA GLU A 102 13.98 -11.03 -0.31
C GLU A 102 12.91 -10.09 0.25
N ALA A 103 11.62 -10.35 -0.03
CA ALA A 103 10.52 -9.57 0.55
C ALA A 103 10.50 -9.66 2.08
N ILE A 104 10.63 -10.88 2.63
CA ILE A 104 10.68 -11.10 4.09
C ILE A 104 11.86 -10.37 4.71
N ALA A 105 13.04 -10.47 4.12
CA ALA A 105 14.23 -9.77 4.63
C ALA A 105 14.03 -8.24 4.67
N GLN A 106 13.30 -7.67 3.71
CA GLN A 106 12.96 -6.24 3.72
C GLN A 106 11.93 -5.90 4.80
N TYR A 107 10.89 -6.71 4.98
CA TYR A 107 9.92 -6.50 6.06
C TYR A 107 10.54 -6.59 7.45
N GLU A 108 11.42 -7.57 7.68
CA GLU A 108 12.16 -7.73 8.94
C GLU A 108 13.05 -6.52 9.25
N ARG A 109 13.61 -5.87 8.22
CA ARG A 109 14.34 -4.60 8.38
C ARG A 109 13.41 -3.42 8.65
N SER A 110 12.25 -3.38 8.01
CA SER A 110 11.29 -2.29 8.18
C SER A 110 10.65 -2.26 9.57
N ILE A 111 10.29 -3.40 10.14
CA ILE A 111 9.55 -3.50 11.40
C ILE A 111 10.18 -2.71 12.57
N PRO A 112 11.49 -2.87 12.88
CA PRO A 112 12.11 -2.10 13.96
C PRO A 112 12.21 -0.60 13.67
N LEU A 113 12.31 -0.22 12.39
CA LEU A 113 12.41 1.18 11.96
C LEU A 113 11.05 1.91 12.01
N SER A 114 9.95 1.19 11.76
CA SER A 114 8.58 1.73 11.76
C SER A 114 7.83 1.56 13.09
N GLY A 115 8.50 1.13 14.16
CA GLY A 115 7.84 0.94 15.46
C GLY A 115 6.82 -0.21 15.50
N ASN A 116 7.03 -1.25 14.69
CA ASN A 116 6.18 -2.45 14.63
C ASN A 116 4.72 -2.18 14.22
N SER A 117 4.53 -1.43 13.14
CA SER A 117 3.20 -1.11 12.63
C SER A 117 2.43 -2.36 12.12
N PRO A 118 1.08 -2.35 12.20
CA PRO A 118 0.26 -3.47 11.74
C PRO A 118 0.41 -3.79 10.24
N ASP A 119 0.69 -2.80 9.39
CA ASP A 119 0.83 -2.96 7.94
C ASP A 119 2.06 -3.81 7.57
N GLU A 120 3.20 -3.55 8.21
CA GLU A 120 4.42 -4.35 8.07
C GLU A 120 4.20 -5.78 8.59
N SER A 121 3.51 -5.93 9.72
CA SER A 121 3.17 -7.24 10.28
C SER A 121 2.29 -8.05 9.32
N ALA A 122 1.28 -7.40 8.73
CA ALA A 122 0.39 -8.03 7.76
C ALA A 122 1.13 -8.43 6.47
N SER A 123 2.04 -7.57 6.02
CA SER A 123 2.82 -7.81 4.80
C SER A 123 3.81 -8.97 5.00
N LEU A 124 4.46 -9.04 6.17
CA LEU A 124 5.27 -10.18 6.58
C LEU A 124 4.46 -11.47 6.67
N ALA A 125 3.27 -11.43 7.28
CA ALA A 125 2.38 -12.58 7.36
C ALA A 125 1.91 -13.05 5.97
N ASN A 126 1.59 -12.12 5.06
CA ASN A 126 1.27 -12.43 3.66
C ASN A 126 2.45 -13.08 2.93
N ALA A 127 3.67 -12.59 3.17
CA ALA A 127 4.87 -13.20 2.60
C ALA A 127 5.14 -14.61 3.13
N HIS A 128 4.96 -14.86 4.42
CA HIS A 128 4.99 -16.21 4.99
C HIS A 128 3.90 -17.10 4.39
N ALA A 129 2.68 -16.60 4.21
CA ALA A 129 1.60 -17.36 3.59
C ALA A 129 1.94 -17.77 2.15
N LYS A 130 2.46 -16.84 1.34
CA LYS A 130 2.94 -17.10 -0.03
C LYS A 130 4.13 -18.05 -0.08
N ALA A 131 4.98 -18.06 0.95
CA ALA A 131 6.07 -19.03 1.09
C ALA A 131 5.61 -20.45 1.48
N GLY A 132 4.31 -20.66 1.73
CA GLY A 132 3.80 -21.91 2.31
C GLY A 132 4.07 -22.05 3.82
N ARG A 133 4.68 -21.04 4.46
CA ARG A 133 4.94 -20.93 5.90
C ARG A 133 3.66 -20.50 6.65
N LYS A 134 2.62 -21.33 6.57
CA LYS A 134 1.28 -21.00 7.08
C LYS A 134 1.25 -20.82 8.59
N ASP A 135 2.07 -21.56 9.34
CA ASP A 135 2.10 -21.48 10.79
C ASP A 135 2.70 -20.16 11.27
N GLU A 136 3.75 -19.66 10.61
CA GLU A 136 4.31 -18.33 10.83
C GLU A 136 3.29 -17.23 10.52
N ALA A 137 2.61 -17.31 9.37
CA ALA A 137 1.58 -16.35 9.00
C ALA A 137 0.44 -16.31 10.02
N ARG A 138 -0.02 -17.47 10.51
CA ARG A 138 -1.07 -17.56 11.54
C ARG A 138 -0.62 -17.07 12.90
N ARG A 139 0.66 -17.26 13.26
CA ARG A 139 1.22 -16.70 14.49
C ARG A 139 1.15 -15.18 14.48
N ILE A 140 1.64 -14.55 13.42
CA ILE A 140 1.61 -13.09 13.25
C ILE A 140 0.16 -12.59 13.24
N LEU A 141 -0.73 -13.26 12.51
CA LEU A 141 -2.16 -12.92 12.47
C LEU A 141 -2.81 -12.98 13.87
N SER A 142 -2.45 -13.97 14.69
CA SER A 142 -2.94 -14.10 16.06
C SER A 142 -2.44 -12.97 16.94
N ASP A 143 -1.16 -12.63 16.85
CA ASP A 143 -0.56 -11.50 17.58
C ASP A 143 -1.22 -10.17 17.19
N MET A 144 -1.47 -9.95 15.90
CA MET A 144 -2.21 -8.79 15.41
C MET A 144 -3.64 -8.73 15.98
N LYS A 145 -4.36 -9.86 16.05
CA LYS A 145 -5.70 -9.93 16.64
C LYS A 145 -5.68 -9.63 18.14
N GLU A 146 -4.66 -10.07 18.86
CA GLU A 146 -4.50 -9.74 20.29
C GLU A 146 -4.20 -8.25 20.49
N ARG A 147 -3.34 -7.66 19.65
CA ARG A 147 -3.08 -6.20 19.65
C ARG A 147 -4.35 -5.41 19.35
N ALA A 148 -5.18 -5.86 18.41
CA ALA A 148 -6.44 -5.21 18.05
C ALA A 148 -7.46 -5.13 19.19
N LYS A 149 -7.33 -5.95 20.24
CA LYS A 149 -8.16 -5.83 21.45
C LYS A 149 -7.80 -4.61 22.31
N ARG A 150 -6.60 -4.06 22.13
CA ARG A 150 -6.04 -2.98 22.96
C ARG A 150 -5.90 -1.65 22.22
N GLN A 151 -5.81 -1.70 20.90
CA GLN A 151 -5.71 -0.53 20.04
C GLN A 151 -6.45 -0.75 18.72
N HIS A 152 -6.83 0.34 18.06
CA HIS A 152 -7.42 0.26 16.73
C HIS A 152 -6.39 -0.30 15.73
N ILE A 153 -6.81 -1.29 14.95
CA ILE A 153 -6.09 -1.84 13.79
C ILE A 153 -7.10 -1.92 12.65
N SER A 154 -6.70 -1.47 11.47
CA SER A 154 -7.52 -1.52 10.27
C SER A 154 -8.02 -2.94 9.98
N PRO A 155 -9.32 -3.15 9.73
CA PRO A 155 -9.82 -4.44 9.24
C PRO A 155 -9.18 -4.89 7.92
N CYS A 156 -8.76 -3.96 7.06
CA CYS A 156 -8.13 -4.27 5.76
C CYS A 156 -6.85 -5.08 5.92
N VAL A 157 -6.02 -4.80 6.94
CA VAL A 157 -4.76 -5.54 7.09
C VAL A 157 -4.99 -7.01 7.44
N PHE A 158 -6.10 -7.36 8.10
CA PHE A 158 -6.50 -8.76 8.31
C PHE A 158 -6.99 -9.41 7.01
N ALA A 159 -7.74 -8.68 6.19
CA ALA A 159 -8.18 -9.16 4.89
C ALA A 159 -6.98 -9.50 3.98
N MET A 160 -5.93 -8.69 3.99
CA MET A 160 -4.70 -8.96 3.22
C MET A 160 -4.05 -10.29 3.61
N VAL A 161 -3.94 -10.58 4.92
CA VAL A 161 -3.33 -11.82 5.40
C VAL A 161 -4.19 -13.03 5.02
N HIS A 162 -5.51 -12.96 5.19
CA HIS A 162 -6.42 -14.03 4.79
C HIS A 162 -6.41 -14.26 3.27
N ALA A 163 -6.35 -13.19 2.47
CA ALA A 163 -6.17 -13.30 1.02
C ALA A 163 -4.87 -14.02 0.66
N GLY A 164 -3.76 -13.70 1.34
CA GLY A 164 -2.47 -14.39 1.21
C GLY A 164 -2.51 -15.87 1.57
N LEU A 165 -3.29 -16.24 2.58
CA LEU A 165 -3.51 -17.64 3.00
C LEU A 165 -4.45 -18.43 2.06
N GLY A 166 -5.11 -17.75 1.12
CA GLY A 166 -6.15 -18.34 0.25
C GLY A 166 -7.50 -18.51 0.94
N GLU A 167 -7.67 -17.92 2.12
CA GLU A 167 -8.87 -17.96 2.96
C GLU A 167 -9.84 -16.85 2.50
N LYS A 168 -10.47 -17.07 1.33
CA LYS A 168 -11.26 -16.05 0.64
C LYS A 168 -12.47 -15.57 1.45
N ASP A 169 -13.16 -16.48 2.13
CA ASP A 169 -14.36 -16.12 2.88
C ASP A 169 -14.03 -15.20 4.05
N GLU A 170 -12.99 -15.54 4.80
CA GLU A 170 -12.44 -14.72 5.87
C GLU A 170 -11.92 -13.37 5.34
N ALA A 171 -11.25 -13.36 4.19
CA ALA A 171 -10.80 -12.12 3.56
C ALA A 171 -11.98 -11.17 3.28
N PHE A 172 -13.09 -11.68 2.73
CA PHE A 172 -14.29 -10.88 2.50
C PHE A 172 -14.98 -10.44 3.78
N GLU A 173 -15.05 -11.29 4.81
CA GLU A 173 -15.57 -10.87 6.12
C GLU A 173 -14.82 -9.65 6.67
N TRP A 174 -13.49 -9.63 6.53
CA TRP A 174 -12.68 -8.50 6.95
C TRP A 174 -12.83 -7.28 6.05
N LEU A 175 -12.97 -7.45 4.74
CA LEU A 175 -13.28 -6.35 3.81
C LEU A 175 -14.65 -5.72 4.09
N GLU A 176 -15.66 -6.51 4.45
CA GLU A 176 -16.97 -5.97 4.85
C GLU A 176 -16.89 -5.18 6.17
N LYS A 177 -16.07 -5.65 7.13
CA LYS A 177 -15.78 -4.87 8.35
C LYS A 177 -15.10 -3.55 8.01
N ALA A 178 -14.11 -3.57 7.11
CA ALA A 178 -13.44 -2.37 6.62
C ALA A 178 -14.44 -1.40 5.99
N TYR A 179 -15.39 -1.93 5.21
CA TYR A 179 -16.42 -1.13 4.56
C TYR A 179 -17.35 -0.47 5.59
N GLY A 180 -17.80 -1.26 6.58
CA GLY A 180 -18.61 -0.77 7.69
C GLY A 180 -17.91 0.31 8.52
N SER A 181 -16.59 0.21 8.71
CA SER A 181 -15.78 1.21 9.42
C SER A 181 -15.29 2.37 8.55
N ARG A 182 -15.65 2.42 7.27
CA ARG A 182 -15.19 3.43 6.29
C ARG A 182 -13.66 3.54 6.24
N ASP A 183 -13.00 2.40 6.23
CA ASP A 183 -11.54 2.32 6.18
C ASP A 183 -11.00 2.97 4.89
N PHE A 184 -10.01 3.85 5.03
CA PHE A 184 -9.46 4.60 3.90
C PHE A 184 -8.77 3.69 2.89
N ILE A 185 -8.20 2.55 3.31
CA ILE A 185 -7.47 1.62 2.44
C ILE A 185 -8.41 1.07 1.34
N LEU A 186 -9.72 1.07 1.58
CA LEU A 186 -10.69 0.65 0.55
C LEU A 186 -10.66 1.54 -0.70
N THR A 187 -10.20 2.78 -0.58
CA THR A 187 -10.00 3.67 -1.72
C THR A 187 -8.88 3.21 -2.66
N LEU A 188 -8.05 2.25 -2.25
CA LEU A 188 -6.99 1.70 -3.08
C LEU A 188 -7.36 0.36 -3.72
N LEU A 189 -8.53 -0.23 -3.41
CA LEU A 189 -8.90 -1.56 -3.92
C LEU A 189 -8.74 -1.68 -5.45
N GLN A 190 -9.09 -0.63 -6.20
CA GLN A 190 -8.94 -0.63 -7.66
C GLN A 190 -7.52 -1.00 -8.11
N VAL A 191 -6.49 -0.54 -7.39
CA VAL A 191 -5.08 -0.63 -7.78
C VAL A 191 -4.24 -1.51 -6.87
N GLU A 192 -4.70 -1.85 -5.67
CA GLU A 192 -3.95 -2.64 -4.67
C GLU A 192 -3.69 -4.08 -5.17
N PRO A 193 -2.43 -4.47 -5.41
CA PRO A 193 -2.10 -5.83 -5.89
C PRO A 193 -2.32 -6.94 -4.86
N MET A 194 -2.29 -6.65 -3.56
CA MET A 194 -2.49 -7.68 -2.53
C MET A 194 -3.87 -8.34 -2.61
N PHE A 195 -4.86 -7.67 -3.19
CA PHE A 195 -6.21 -8.21 -3.41
C PHE A 195 -6.42 -8.81 -4.81
N ASP A 196 -5.40 -8.86 -5.67
CA ASP A 196 -5.50 -9.48 -7.00
C ASP A 196 -6.08 -10.91 -6.96
N PRO A 197 -5.75 -11.80 -5.99
CA PRO A 197 -6.36 -13.12 -5.87
C PRO A 197 -7.88 -13.15 -5.60
N LEU A 198 -8.46 -12.02 -5.20
CA LEU A 198 -9.89 -11.87 -4.92
C LEU A 198 -10.68 -11.25 -6.08
N ARG A 199 -10.01 -10.66 -7.08
CA ARG A 199 -10.66 -9.84 -8.13
C ARG A 199 -11.68 -10.61 -8.98
N ASP A 200 -11.47 -11.91 -9.17
CA ASP A 200 -12.39 -12.77 -9.95
C ASP A 200 -13.63 -13.21 -9.15
N ASP A 201 -13.68 -12.94 -7.84
CA ASP A 201 -14.84 -13.28 -7.00
C ASP A 201 -15.94 -12.21 -7.15
N PRO A 202 -17.22 -12.58 -7.38
CA PRO A 202 -18.32 -11.63 -7.54
C PRO A 202 -18.49 -10.65 -6.37
N ARG A 203 -18.11 -11.06 -5.15
CA ARG A 203 -18.15 -10.20 -3.95
C ARG A 203 -17.21 -9.02 -4.08
N TYR A 204 -16.07 -9.18 -4.76
CA TYR A 204 -15.12 -8.10 -4.99
C TYR A 204 -15.71 -7.02 -5.89
N ALA A 205 -16.34 -7.42 -7.00
CA ALA A 205 -17.01 -6.49 -7.90
C ALA A 205 -18.16 -5.75 -7.21
N ASP A 206 -18.88 -6.42 -6.30
CA ASP A 206 -19.91 -5.78 -5.49
C ASP A 206 -19.34 -4.75 -4.51
N LEU A 207 -18.29 -5.12 -3.76
CA LEU A 207 -17.60 -4.22 -2.85
C LEU A 207 -17.08 -2.98 -3.58
N MET A 208 -16.46 -3.16 -4.75
CA MET A 208 -15.98 -2.05 -5.59
C MET A 208 -17.09 -1.08 -6.01
N ARG A 209 -18.30 -1.58 -6.33
CA ARG A 209 -19.45 -0.71 -6.63
C ARG A 209 -19.89 0.09 -5.40
N ARG A 210 -19.89 -0.52 -4.22
CA ARG A 210 -20.32 0.11 -2.96
C ARG A 210 -19.34 1.13 -2.43
N VAL A 211 -18.03 0.91 -2.61
CA VAL A 211 -16.98 1.86 -2.21
C VAL A 211 -17.05 3.16 -3.04
N ALA A 212 -17.70 3.15 -4.20
CA ALA A 212 -17.98 4.30 -5.05
C ALA A 212 -16.74 5.14 -5.40
N PHE A 213 -15.99 4.67 -6.39
CA PHE A 213 -15.04 5.51 -7.13
C PHE A 213 -15.82 6.50 -8.01
N PRO A 214 -15.53 7.82 -7.96
CA PRO A 214 -16.13 8.75 -8.91
C PRO A 214 -15.78 8.31 -10.33
N ARG A 215 -16.80 8.09 -11.17
CA ARG A 215 -16.60 7.81 -12.60
C ARG A 215 -16.13 9.05 -13.34
#